data_AF-A0A7C0YNX8-F1
#
_entry.id   AF-A0A7C0YNX8-F1
#
_cell.length_a   1.000
_cell.length_b   1.000
_cell.length_c   1.000
_cell.angle_alpha   90.00
_cell.angle_beta   90.00
_cell.angle_gamma   90.00
#
_symmetry.space_group_name_H-M   'P 1'
#
loop_
_entity.id
_entity.type
_entity.pdbx_description
1 polymer ?
#
loop_
_entity_poly.entity_id
_entity_poly.type
_entity_poly.pdbx_seq_one_letter_code
_entity_poly.pdbx_strand_id
1 'polypeptide(L)'
;PMEIGKTEYISMFDSKKIFDAEINVLKKENISVPAGKFDTIVINPVLQTEGLFVRNGKMFIWLTDDERKIPVMFRSKVKIGSFVAKLAEEN
;
A
#
# COMPACT_ATOMS: atom_id res chain seq x y z
N PRO A 1 -12.52 4.88 -9.56
CA PRO A 1 -12.35 5.26 -8.13
C PRO A 1 -12.37 4.00 -7.28
N MET A 2 -11.44 3.84 -6.32
CA MET A 2 -11.44 2.66 -5.46
C MET A 2 -12.61 2.73 -4.46
N GLU A 3 -13.39 1.65 -4.39
CA GLU A 3 -14.56 1.57 -3.50
C GLU A 3 -14.25 0.80 -2.23
N ILE A 4 -14.56 1.40 -1.07
CA ILE A 4 -14.31 0.78 0.24
C ILE A 4 -15.08 -0.54 0.36
N GLY A 5 -14.41 -1.58 0.86
CA GLY A 5 -14.97 -2.91 1.06
C GLY A 5 -14.95 -3.79 -0.20
N LYS A 6 -14.53 -3.26 -1.34
CA LYS A 6 -14.34 -4.05 -2.56
C LYS A 6 -12.91 -4.55 -2.71
N THR A 7 -12.82 -5.65 -3.45
CA THR A 7 -11.57 -6.18 -3.96
C THR A 7 -11.37 -5.66 -5.37
N GLU A 8 -10.18 -5.16 -5.65
CA GLU A 8 -9.78 -4.63 -6.97
C GLU A 8 -8.42 -5.21 -7.36
N TYR A 9 -8.00 -4.99 -8.61
CA TYR A 9 -6.69 -5.39 -9.10
C TYR A 9 -5.87 -4.15 -9.47
N ILE A 10 -4.63 -4.09 -9.03
CA ILE A 10 -3.68 -3.05 -9.43
C ILE A 10 -2.50 -3.68 -10.16
N SER A 11 -2.05 -3.03 -11.23
CA SER A 11 -0.87 -3.49 -11.95
C SER A 11 0.38 -3.09 -11.17
N MET A 12 1.20 -4.06 -10.80
CA MET A 12 2.45 -3.88 -10.07
C MET A 12 3.63 -4.35 -10.93
N PHE A 13 4.74 -3.62 -10.84
CA PHE A 13 6.00 -4.02 -11.45
C PHE A 13 6.98 -4.46 -10.36
N ASP A 14 7.39 -5.72 -10.40
CA ASP A 14 8.45 -6.27 -9.55
C ASP A 14 9.31 -7.21 -10.38
N SER A 15 10.63 -7.22 -10.14
CA SER A 15 11.55 -8.23 -10.68
C SER A 15 11.43 -8.43 -12.20
N LYS A 16 11.29 -7.32 -12.95
CA LYS A 16 11.12 -7.28 -14.42
C LYS A 16 9.80 -7.89 -14.93
N LYS A 17 8.81 -8.08 -14.07
CA LYS A 17 7.48 -8.59 -14.43
C LYS A 17 6.43 -7.60 -14.02
N ILE A 18 5.42 -7.44 -14.87
CA ILE A 18 4.16 -6.79 -14.52
C ILE A 18 3.20 -7.91 -14.11
N PHE A 19 2.53 -7.74 -12.98
CA PHE A 19 1.50 -8.65 -12.52
C PHE A 19 0.37 -7.85 -11.88
N ASP A 20 -0.85 -8.36 -12.00
CA ASP A 20 -2.01 -7.75 -11.38
C ASP A 20 -2.16 -8.28 -9.96
N ALA A 21 -1.91 -7.41 -8.99
CA ALA A 21 -2.06 -7.72 -7.58
C ALA A 21 -3.50 -7.47 -7.14
N GLU A 22 -4.13 -8.52 -6.61
CA GLU A 22 -5.42 -8.40 -5.93
C GLU A 22 -5.23 -7.57 -4.64
N ILE A 23 -6.09 -6.57 -4.45
CA ILE A 23 -6.08 -5.67 -3.30
C ILE A 23 -7.46 -5.58 -2.67
N ASN A 24 -7.49 -5.43 -1.36
CA ASN A 24 -8.71 -5.06 -0.64
C ASN A 24 -8.66 -3.58 -0.29
N VAL A 25 -9.67 -2.83 -0.70
CA VAL A 25 -9.82 -1.41 -0.36
C VAL A 25 -10.45 -1.32 1.03
N LEU A 26 -9.71 -0.82 2.01
CA LEU A 26 -10.11 -0.93 3.41
C LEU A 26 -10.87 0.28 3.92
N LYS A 27 -10.33 1.48 3.67
CA LYS A 27 -10.88 2.74 4.18
C LYS A 27 -10.22 3.92 3.47
N LYS A 28 -10.79 5.11 3.68
CA LYS A 28 -10.16 6.39 3.37
C LYS A 28 -9.82 7.11 4.67
N GLU A 29 -8.67 7.78 4.72
CA GLU A 29 -8.29 8.62 5.85
C GLU A 29 -7.30 9.72 5.45
N ASN A 30 -7.32 10.82 6.20
CA ASN A 30 -6.31 11.87 6.08
C ASN A 30 -5.14 11.54 7.00
N ILE A 31 -3.91 11.51 6.46
CA ILE A 31 -2.71 11.22 7.24
C ILE A 31 -1.66 12.32 7.11
N SER A 32 -0.87 12.49 8.17
CA SER A 32 0.29 13.38 8.20
C SER A 32 1.58 12.56 8.19
N VAL A 33 2.46 12.87 7.25
CA VAL A 33 3.81 12.30 7.07
C VAL A 33 4.84 13.44 6.97
N PRO A 34 6.15 13.16 7.02
CA PRO A 34 7.16 14.22 6.87
C PRO A 34 6.99 15.07 5.59
N ALA A 35 6.52 14.48 4.49
CA ALA A 35 6.21 15.20 3.24
C ALA A 35 4.88 15.99 3.24
N GLY A 36 4.17 16.08 4.36
CA GLY A 36 2.92 16.85 4.47
C GLY A 36 1.67 16.03 4.81
N LYS A 37 0.49 16.57 4.47
CA LYS A 37 -0.82 15.96 4.74
C LYS A 37 -1.49 15.52 3.44
N PHE A 38 -2.05 14.32 3.46
CA PHE A 38 -2.65 13.71 2.27
C PHE A 38 -3.98 13.04 2.62
N ASP A 39 -4.97 13.22 1.75
CA ASP A 39 -6.13 12.32 1.69
C ASP A 39 -5.71 11.02 1.02
N THR A 40 -5.99 9.91 1.68
CA THR A 40 -5.48 8.61 1.26
C THR A 40 -6.53 7.52 1.29
N ILE A 41 -6.32 6.51 0.44
CA ILE A 41 -7.01 5.24 0.47
C ILE A 41 -6.05 4.18 1.02
N VAL A 42 -6.51 3.42 2.00
CA VAL A 42 -5.77 2.32 2.60
C VAL A 42 -6.13 1.03 1.90
N ILE A 43 -5.12 0.34 1.37
CA ILE A 43 -5.27 -0.95 0.73
C ILE A 43 -4.49 -2.04 1.48
N ASN A 44 -4.96 -3.28 1.38
CA ASN A 44 -4.24 -4.48 1.79
C ASN A 44 -4.15 -5.45 0.60
N PRO A 45 -2.97 -5.60 -0.01
CA PRO A 45 -2.77 -6.57 -1.09
C PRO A 45 -2.90 -8.00 -0.57
N VAL A 46 -3.52 -8.84 -1.40
CA VAL A 46 -3.61 -10.28 -1.22
C VAL A 46 -2.38 -10.88 -1.89
N LEU A 47 -1.34 -11.15 -1.10
CA LEU A 47 -0.10 -11.72 -1.61
C LEU A 47 -0.33 -13.18 -2.03
N GLN A 48 -0.41 -13.41 -3.33
CA GLN A 48 -0.29 -14.74 -3.92
C GLN A 48 1.20 -15.00 -4.17
N THR A 49 1.79 -15.98 -3.47
CA THR A 49 3.20 -16.45 -3.54
C THR A 49 3.74 -16.57 -4.99
N GLU A 50 5.01 -16.41 -5.38
CA GLU A 50 6.35 -16.47 -4.76
C GLU A 50 7.20 -15.21 -5.08
N GLY A 51 7.93 -14.61 -4.11
CA GLY A 51 8.75 -13.39 -4.31
C GLY A 51 9.20 -12.72 -2.99
N LEU A 52 9.93 -11.59 -3.04
CA LEU A 52 10.54 -10.91 -1.86
C LEU A 52 9.51 -10.51 -0.75
N PHE A 53 8.23 -10.52 -1.11
CA PHE A 53 7.10 -10.25 -0.22
C PHE A 53 6.54 -11.50 0.48
N VAL A 54 7.08 -12.69 0.20
CA VAL A 54 6.69 -13.93 0.88
C VAL A 54 7.39 -14.00 2.23
N ARG A 55 6.68 -13.57 3.28
CA ARG A 55 6.67 -14.21 4.61
C ARG A 55 5.74 -13.47 5.58
N ASN A 56 4.51 -13.97 5.69
CA ASN A 56 3.70 -13.95 6.91
C ASN A 56 3.38 -12.57 7.54
N GLY A 57 3.29 -11.52 6.74
CA GLY A 57 2.99 -10.17 7.25
C GLY A 57 1.76 -9.57 6.60
N LYS A 58 0.76 -9.16 7.41
CA LYS A 58 -0.32 -8.29 6.94
C LYS A 58 0.28 -6.93 6.59
N MET A 59 0.12 -6.48 5.35
CA MET A 59 0.68 -5.22 4.88
C MET A 59 -0.42 -4.22 4.52
N PHE A 60 -0.15 -2.96 4.76
CA PHE A 60 -1.06 -1.86 4.49
C PHE A 60 -0.30 -0.78 3.72
N ILE A 61 -0.92 -0.28 2.67
CA ILE A 61 -0.37 0.79 1.85
C ILE A 61 -1.40 1.92 1.83
N TRP A 62 -0.94 3.14 2.14
CA TRP A 62 -1.71 4.36 1.97
C TRP A 62 -1.31 4.96 0.63
N LEU A 63 -2.27 5.03 -0.29
CA LEU A 63 -2.11 5.67 -1.60
C LEU A 63 -2.87 6.99 -1.57
N THR A 64 -2.40 8.02 -2.29
CA THR A 64 -3.19 9.26 -2.49
C THR A 64 -4.59 8.95 -3.00
N ASP A 65 -5.60 9.65 -2.52
CA ASP A 65 -6.98 9.55 -3.02
C ASP A 65 -7.18 10.41 -4.29
N ASP A 66 -6.30 10.24 -5.27
CA ASP A 66 -6.35 10.87 -6.58
C ASP A 66 -6.11 9.83 -7.69
N GLU A 67 -6.01 10.26 -8.95
CA GLU A 67 -5.77 9.33 -10.07
C GLU A 67 -4.37 8.71 -10.07
N ARG A 68 -3.39 9.37 -9.43
CA ARG A 68 -1.98 8.97 -9.45
C ARG A 68 -1.68 7.85 -8.48
N LYS A 69 -2.46 7.71 -7.40
CA LYS A 69 -2.32 6.65 -6.39
C LYS A 69 -0.89 6.51 -5.87
N ILE A 70 -0.26 7.64 -5.55
CA ILE A 70 1.12 7.71 -5.06
C ILE A 70 1.19 7.09 -3.65
N PRO A 71 2.15 6.19 -3.37
CA PRO A 71 2.36 5.68 -2.01
C PRO A 71 2.81 6.77 -1.03
N VAL A 72 2.03 7.01 0.01
CA VAL A 72 2.29 8.00 1.08
C VAL A 72 2.84 7.33 2.34
N MET A 73 2.39 6.12 2.66
CA MET A 73 2.87 5.33 3.80
C MET A 73 2.78 3.84 3.48
N PHE A 74 3.72 3.08 4.02
CA PHE A 74 3.71 1.62 4.02
C PHE A 74 3.83 1.11 5.45
N ARG A 75 3.04 0.10 5.81
CA ARG A 75 3.16 -0.61 7.10
C ARG A 75 3.07 -2.11 6.89
N SER A 76 4.09 -2.85 7.32
CA SER A 76 4.08 -4.31 7.31
C SER A 76 4.20 -4.85 8.73
N LYS A 77 3.29 -5.73 9.13
CA LYS A 77 3.38 -6.47 10.39
C LYS A 77 4.34 -7.66 10.23
N VAL A 78 5.21 -7.86 11.20
CA VAL A 78 6.08 -9.04 11.32
C VAL A 78 5.91 -9.68 12.69
N LYS A 79 6.45 -10.88 12.89
CA LYS A 79 6.25 -11.66 14.14
C LYS A 79 6.62 -10.88 15.41
N ILE A 80 7.62 -10.00 15.33
CA ILE A 80 8.19 -9.27 16.48
C ILE A 80 7.90 -7.76 16.44
N GLY A 81 6.94 -7.30 15.62
CA GLY A 81 6.58 -5.88 15.53
C GLY A 81 6.04 -5.45 14.17
N SER A 82 6.44 -4.25 13.72
CA SER A 82 6.08 -3.76 12.39
C SER A 82 7.13 -2.83 11.80
N PHE A 83 7.30 -2.90 10.49
CA PHE A 83 8.01 -1.89 9.70
C PHE A 83 7.04 -0.82 9.25
N VAL A 84 7.46 0.45 9.32
CA VAL A 84 6.69 1.61 8.84
C VAL A 84 7.62 2.47 8.00
N ALA A 85 7.22 2.75 6.76
CA ALA A 85 7.86 3.76 5.91
C ALA A 85 6.87 4.90 5.68
N LYS A 86 7.36 6.14 5.73
CA LYS A 86 6.57 7.35 5.50
C LYS A 86 7.23 8.16 4.39
N LEU A 87 6.43 8.69 3.48
CA LEU A 87 6.92 9.60 2.44
C LEU A 87 7.54 10.84 3.10
N ALA A 88 8.74 11.18 2.65
CA ALA A 88 9.50 12.32 3.10
C ALA A 88 9.98 13.11 1.87
N GLU A 89 10.23 14.40 2.06
CA GLU A 89 10.90 15.23 1.06
C GLU A 89 12.37 14.82 0.95
N GLU A 90 12.90 14.86 -0.26
CA GLU A 90 14.34 14.73 -0.51
C GLU A 90 14.96 16.12 -0.31
N ASN A 91 15.99 16.21 0.53
CA ASN A 91 16.69 17.47 0.81
C ASN A 91 17.75 17.75 -0.25
#